data_AF-A0A933GUJ9-F1
#
_entry.id   AF-A0A933GUJ9-F1
#
_cell.length_a   1.000
_cell.length_b   1.000
_cell.length_c   1.000
_cell.angle_alpha   90.00
_cell.angle_beta   90.00
_cell.angle_gamma   90.00
#
_symmetry.space_group_name_H-M   'P 1'
#
loop_
_entity.id
_entity.type
_entity.pdbx_description
1 polymer ?
#
loop_
_entity_poly.entity_id
_entity_poly.type
_entity_poly.pdbx_seq_one_letter_code
_entity_poly.pdbx_strand_id
1 'polypeptide(L)'
;MTFTNFPMVYTTYDRALSFAPEGRHQLTFILAKVQDGHDPRAVARDIQNTTGLQARTKQDFRQMSEDFFIKYTGVAVNFGITVLLGTLVGVAVAAQTFYTFVLENTKFLATLKAMGLGRRALIQMVLLQAGFVGLVGWGIGAGAGAAFGLVLDPRSPIAYKLSAGLLGVSFGLMVVTVLLAAFVAVRRVLRIEPALVFR
;
A
#
# COMPACT_ATOMS: atom_id res chain seq x y z
N MET A 1 -22.07 0.57 10.48
CA MET A 1 -22.40 -0.86 10.53
C MET A 1 -21.26 -1.57 11.25
N THR A 2 -21.57 -2.30 12.31
CA THR A 2 -20.61 -2.86 13.27
C THR A 2 -19.94 -4.11 12.70
N PHE A 3 -18.61 -4.21 12.84
CA PHE A 3 -17.74 -5.25 12.27
C PHE A 3 -17.85 -6.63 12.93
N THR A 4 -18.86 -6.86 13.76
CA THR A 4 -18.95 -8.04 14.63
C THR A 4 -20.26 -8.76 14.38
N ASN A 5 -20.17 -10.02 13.96
CA ASN A 5 -21.29 -10.89 13.64
C ASN A 5 -21.97 -11.47 14.91
N PHE A 6 -21.83 -10.77 16.04
CA PHE A 6 -22.40 -11.17 17.31
C PHE A 6 -23.63 -10.32 17.61
N PRO A 7 -24.73 -10.92 18.09
CA PRO A 7 -25.90 -10.15 18.51
C PRO A 7 -25.51 -9.19 19.64
N MET A 8 -25.74 -7.89 19.42
CA MET A 8 -25.48 -6.84 20.41
C MET A 8 -26.78 -6.53 21.16
N VAL A 9 -26.74 -6.61 22.49
CA VAL A 9 -27.86 -6.27 23.36
C VAL A 9 -27.44 -5.09 24.24
N TYR A 10 -28.29 -4.05 24.31
CA TYR A 10 -28.07 -2.90 25.19
C TYR A 10 -29.01 -3.01 26.39
N THR A 11 -28.47 -2.91 27.60
CA THR A 11 -29.25 -2.99 28.84
C THR A 11 -28.58 -2.19 29.95
N THR A 12 -29.26 -2.01 31.09
CA THR A 12 -28.68 -1.35 32.26
C THR A 12 -27.59 -2.22 32.89
N TYR A 13 -26.59 -1.61 33.52
CA TYR A 13 -25.48 -2.36 34.13
C TYR A 13 -25.97 -3.42 35.13
N ASP A 14 -26.91 -3.05 36.01
CA ASP A 14 -27.49 -3.98 36.99
C ASP A 14 -28.17 -5.18 36.33
N ARG A 15 -28.83 -4.97 35.19
CA ARG A 15 -29.47 -6.07 34.45
C ARG A 15 -28.45 -6.90 33.69
N ALA A 16 -27.38 -6.29 33.18
CA ALA A 16 -26.28 -7.01 32.52
C ALA A 16 -25.59 -8.01 33.45
N LEU A 17 -25.41 -7.66 34.73
CA LEU A 17 -24.85 -8.55 35.76
C LEU A 17 -25.69 -9.82 35.96
N SER A 18 -27.02 -9.75 35.78
CA SER A 18 -27.90 -10.91 35.91
C SER A 18 -27.81 -11.90 34.73
N PHE A 19 -27.36 -11.44 33.57
CA PHE A 19 -27.25 -12.25 32.35
C PHE A 19 -25.85 -12.85 32.13
N ALA A 20 -24.81 -12.26 32.75
CA ALA A 20 -23.43 -12.71 32.59
C ALA A 20 -22.95 -13.51 33.83
N PRO A 21 -22.23 -14.63 33.66
CA PRO A 21 -21.75 -15.44 34.78
C PRO A 21 -20.80 -14.63 35.68
N GLU A 22 -20.91 -14.82 37.01
CA GLU A 22 -20.12 -14.07 37.99
C GLU A 22 -18.61 -14.22 37.72
N GLY A 23 -17.98 -13.11 37.33
CA GLY A 23 -16.55 -13.03 37.05
C GLY A 23 -15.98 -11.72 37.58
N ARG A 24 -14.76 -11.74 38.11
CA ARG A 24 -14.17 -10.61 38.85
C ARG A 24 -13.90 -9.33 38.05
N HIS A 25 -14.08 -9.31 36.71
CA HIS A 25 -13.75 -8.15 35.87
C HIS A 25 -14.65 -8.07 34.61
N GLN A 26 -15.94 -7.76 34.78
CA GLN A 26 -16.89 -7.64 33.65
C GLN A 26 -16.92 -6.24 33.01
N LEU A 27 -16.35 -5.23 33.66
CA LEU A 27 -16.31 -3.86 33.15
C LEU A 27 -15.07 -3.63 32.28
N THR A 28 -15.25 -3.50 30.98
CA THR A 28 -14.14 -3.28 30.04
C THR A 28 -13.63 -1.83 30.06
N PHE A 29 -14.54 -0.85 30.08
CA PHE A 29 -14.20 0.58 30.15
C PHE A 29 -15.40 1.42 30.58
N ILE A 30 -15.12 2.63 31.06
CA ILE A 30 -16.12 3.65 31.37
C ILE A 30 -15.98 4.78 30.35
N LEU A 31 -17.11 5.21 29.76
CA LEU A 31 -17.13 6.37 28.88
C LEU A 31 -17.48 7.61 29.70
N ALA A 32 -16.57 8.58 29.70
CA ALA A 32 -16.79 9.90 30.29
C ALA A 32 -16.74 10.97 29.20
N LYS A 33 -17.69 11.91 29.25
CA LYS A 33 -17.68 13.10 28.41
C LYS A 33 -17.10 14.25 29.22
N VAL A 34 -16.04 14.86 28.68
CA VAL A 34 -15.41 16.05 29.27
C VAL A 34 -16.37 17.25 29.12
N GLN A 35 -16.48 18.05 30.17
CA GLN A 35 -17.28 19.27 30.16
C GLN A 35 -16.66 20.30 29.20
N ASP A 36 -17.51 21.07 28.51
CA ASP A 36 -17.06 22.08 27.56
C ASP A 36 -16.09 23.08 28.23
N GLY A 37 -15.06 23.51 27.48
CA GLY A 37 -14.02 24.42 27.97
C GLY A 37 -12.84 23.76 28.69
N HIS A 38 -12.87 22.45 28.95
CA HIS A 38 -11.76 21.72 29.56
C HIS A 38 -10.96 20.93 28.51
N ASP A 39 -9.63 20.89 28.64
CA ASP A 39 -8.77 20.05 27.80
C ASP A 39 -8.94 18.56 28.17
N PRO A 40 -9.41 17.69 27.24
CA PRO A 40 -9.55 16.27 27.51
C PRO A 40 -8.26 15.57 27.95
N ARG A 41 -7.09 16.05 27.50
CA ARG A 41 -5.80 15.47 27.91
C ARG A 41 -5.41 15.84 29.33
N ALA A 42 -5.75 17.05 29.78
CA ALA A 42 -5.57 17.44 31.17
C ALA A 42 -6.47 16.59 32.08
N VAL A 43 -7.77 16.52 31.74
CA VAL A 43 -8.74 15.71 32.50
C VAL A 43 -8.35 14.23 32.57
N ALA A 44 -7.87 13.64 31.46
CA ALA A 44 -7.40 12.26 31.46
C ALA A 44 -6.20 12.06 32.41
N ARG A 45 -5.24 13.00 32.42
CA ARG A 45 -4.09 12.93 33.34
C ARG A 45 -4.54 13.07 34.80
N ASP A 46 -5.48 13.95 35.09
CA ASP A 46 -5.98 14.17 36.45
C ASP A 46 -6.72 12.93 36.98
N ILE A 47 -7.55 12.29 36.14
CA ILE A 47 -8.21 11.02 36.47
C ILE A 47 -7.17 9.95 36.76
N GLN A 48 -6.14 9.83 35.91
CA GLN A 48 -5.09 8.83 36.10
C GLN A 48 -4.29 9.06 37.40
N ASN A 49 -3.99 10.31 37.74
CA ASN A 49 -3.28 10.65 38.97
C ASN A 49 -4.13 10.41 40.23
N THR A 50 -5.43 10.67 40.16
CA THR A 50 -6.34 10.57 41.31
C THR A 50 -6.77 9.13 41.58
N THR A 51 -7.07 8.37 40.53
CA THR A 51 -7.64 7.02 40.66
C THR A 51 -6.62 5.90 40.49
N GLY A 52 -5.45 6.20 39.91
CA GLY A 52 -4.49 5.18 39.47
C GLY A 52 -4.95 4.38 38.23
N LEU A 53 -6.15 4.64 37.70
CA LEU A 53 -6.70 3.94 36.55
C LEU A 53 -6.28 4.60 35.24
N GLN A 54 -6.14 3.79 34.18
CA GLN A 54 -5.72 4.30 32.87
C GLN A 54 -6.87 5.07 32.19
N ALA A 55 -6.74 6.39 32.11
CA ALA A 55 -7.65 7.25 31.35
C ALA A 55 -7.01 7.65 30.02
N ARG A 56 -7.76 7.48 28.92
CA ARG A 56 -7.31 7.81 27.56
C ARG A 56 -8.31 8.74 26.90
N THR A 57 -7.81 9.70 26.14
CA THR A 57 -8.71 10.50 25.30
C THR A 57 -9.23 9.66 24.14
N LYS A 58 -10.33 10.11 23.52
CA LYS A 58 -10.88 9.47 22.32
C LYS A 58 -9.83 9.31 21.21
N GLN A 59 -8.95 10.29 21.05
CA GLN A 59 -7.90 10.26 20.03
C GLN A 59 -6.82 9.23 20.37
N ASP A 60 -6.36 9.20 21.62
CA ASP A 60 -5.33 8.24 22.06
C ASP A 60 -5.87 6.80 22.01
N PHE A 61 -7.13 6.59 22.40
CA PHE A 61 -7.78 5.28 22.31
C PHE A 61 -7.95 4.81 20.86
N ARG A 62 -8.26 5.73 19.95
CA ARG A 62 -8.32 5.43 18.51
C ARG A 62 -6.95 5.01 17.98
N GLN A 63 -5.89 5.77 18.28
CA GLN A 63 -4.53 5.42 17.85
C GLN A 63 -4.10 4.08 18.41
N MET A 64 -4.33 3.84 19.71
CA MET A 64 -4.04 2.56 20.35
C MET A 64 -4.79 1.40 19.70
N SER A 65 -6.05 1.59 19.34
CA SER A 65 -6.83 0.57 18.62
C SER A 65 -6.23 0.31 17.24
N GLU A 66 -5.94 1.35 16.47
CA GLU A 66 -5.31 1.24 15.15
C GLU A 66 -3.96 0.50 15.23
N ASP A 67 -3.10 0.85 16.19
CA ASP A 67 -1.80 0.20 16.43
C ASP A 67 -1.95 -1.25 16.87
N PHE A 68 -2.91 -1.54 17.76
CA PHE A 68 -3.20 -2.90 18.20
C PHE A 68 -3.64 -3.76 17.01
N PHE A 69 -4.56 -3.26 16.18
CA PHE A 69 -4.97 -3.96 14.96
C PHE A 69 -3.77 -4.19 14.05
N ILE A 70 -2.96 -3.18 13.74
CA ILE A 70 -1.78 -3.31 12.86
C ILE A 70 -0.77 -4.34 13.40
N LYS A 71 -0.48 -4.28 14.71
CA LYS A 71 0.55 -5.12 15.35
C LYS A 71 0.12 -6.57 15.53
N TYR A 72 -1.14 -6.81 15.93
CA TYR A 72 -1.60 -8.15 16.29
C TYR A 72 -2.27 -8.90 15.13
N THR A 73 -2.89 -8.21 14.16
CA THR A 73 -3.47 -8.92 13.00
C THR A 73 -2.43 -9.35 11.97
N GLY A 74 -1.21 -8.80 12.02
CA GLY A 74 -0.15 -9.09 11.05
C GLY A 74 -0.49 -8.66 9.61
N VAL A 75 -1.60 -7.93 9.42
CA VAL A 75 -2.09 -7.48 8.12
C VAL A 75 -1.00 -6.67 7.40
N ALA A 76 -0.35 -5.74 8.09
CA ALA A 76 0.70 -4.92 7.48
C ALA A 76 1.89 -5.76 6.96
N VAL A 77 2.30 -6.80 7.70
CA VAL A 77 3.41 -7.67 7.31
C VAL A 77 3.03 -8.54 6.12
N ASN A 78 1.87 -9.20 6.18
CA ASN A 78 1.41 -10.08 5.10
C ASN A 78 1.19 -9.31 3.79
N PHE A 79 0.46 -8.18 3.84
CA PHE A 79 0.29 -7.32 2.66
C PHE A 79 1.62 -6.76 2.16
N GLY A 80 2.52 -6.35 3.07
CA GLY A 80 3.84 -5.87 2.72
C GLY A 80 4.65 -6.89 1.92
N ILE A 81 4.68 -8.16 2.37
CA ILE A 81 5.36 -9.25 1.67
C ILE A 81 4.71 -9.50 0.30
N THR A 82 3.38 -9.52 0.20
CA THR A 82 2.68 -9.72 -1.08
C THR A 82 2.99 -8.60 -2.07
N VAL A 83 2.97 -7.34 -1.63
CA VAL A 83 3.31 -6.18 -2.48
C VAL A 83 4.77 -6.27 -2.93
N LEU A 84 5.69 -6.62 -2.03
CA LEU A 84 7.11 -6.77 -2.34
C LEU A 84 7.35 -7.87 -3.37
N LEU A 85 6.76 -9.05 -3.16
CA LEU A 85 6.88 -10.17 -4.09
C LEU A 85 6.27 -9.84 -5.45
N GLY A 86 5.07 -9.25 -5.48
CA GLY A 86 4.42 -8.81 -6.71
C GLY A 86 5.25 -7.77 -7.46
N THR A 87 5.90 -6.87 -6.74
CA THR A 87 6.81 -5.87 -7.34
C THR A 87 8.04 -6.54 -7.95
N LEU A 88 8.69 -7.47 -7.23
CA LEU A 88 9.86 -8.20 -7.73
C LEU A 88 9.53 -9.00 -9.00
N VAL A 89 8.41 -9.74 -8.97
CA VAL A 89 7.94 -10.51 -10.14
C VAL A 89 7.61 -9.55 -11.29
N GLY A 90 6.94 -8.44 -11.01
CA GLY A 90 6.63 -7.42 -12.02
C GLY A 90 7.89 -6.83 -12.66
N VAL A 91 8.93 -6.53 -11.87
CA VAL A 91 10.23 -6.06 -12.38
C VAL A 91 10.90 -7.13 -13.24
N ALA A 92 10.89 -8.39 -12.81
CA ALA A 92 11.51 -9.49 -13.55
C ALA A 92 10.84 -9.70 -14.92
N VAL A 93 9.50 -9.73 -14.95
CA VAL A 93 8.73 -9.86 -16.20
C VAL A 93 8.96 -8.65 -17.10
N ALA A 94 8.88 -7.43 -16.57
CA ALA A 94 9.14 -6.21 -17.35
C ALA A 94 10.57 -6.21 -17.93
N ALA A 95 11.58 -6.54 -17.12
CA ALA A 95 12.97 -6.63 -17.57
C ALA A 95 13.15 -7.69 -18.67
N GLN A 96 12.49 -8.85 -18.54
CA GLN A 96 12.50 -9.90 -19.55
C GLN A 96 11.84 -9.43 -20.85
N THR A 97 10.68 -8.77 -20.79
CA THR A 97 10.00 -8.22 -21.97
C THR A 97 10.85 -7.17 -22.67
N PHE A 98 11.44 -6.23 -21.91
CA PHE A 98 12.35 -5.23 -22.48
C PHE A 98 13.59 -5.87 -23.10
N TYR A 99 14.11 -6.93 -22.49
CA TYR A 99 15.25 -7.67 -23.03
C TYR A 99 14.93 -8.26 -24.40
N THR A 100 13.81 -8.97 -24.53
CA THR A 100 13.36 -9.51 -25.81
C THR A 100 13.14 -8.40 -26.83
N PHE A 101 12.49 -7.30 -26.44
CA PHE A 101 12.27 -6.15 -27.30
C PHE A 101 13.58 -5.53 -27.82
N VAL A 102 14.59 -5.37 -26.96
CA VAL A 102 15.90 -4.84 -27.37
C VAL A 102 16.58 -5.78 -28.35
N LEU A 103 16.55 -7.11 -28.11
CA LEU A 103 17.15 -8.08 -29.01
C LEU A 103 16.52 -8.04 -30.41
N GLU A 104 15.19 -8.03 -30.48
CA GLU A 104 14.44 -7.95 -31.75
C GLU A 104 14.74 -6.65 -32.50
N ASN A 105 14.89 -5.54 -31.77
CA ASN A 105 15.13 -4.22 -32.34
C ASN A 105 16.62 -3.87 -32.49
N THR A 106 17.54 -4.76 -32.14
CA THR A 106 19.00 -4.50 -32.20
C THR A 106 19.44 -4.14 -33.61
N LYS A 107 18.88 -4.77 -34.64
CA LYS A 107 19.18 -4.46 -36.05
C LYS A 107 18.80 -3.01 -36.40
N PHE A 108 17.62 -2.55 -35.99
CA PHE A 108 17.17 -1.18 -36.23
C PHE A 108 18.00 -0.16 -35.43
N LEU A 109 18.33 -0.47 -34.16
CA LEU A 109 19.18 0.38 -33.33
C LEU A 109 20.61 0.49 -33.90
N ALA A 110 21.14 -0.59 -34.47
CA ALA A 110 22.43 -0.59 -35.15
C ALA A 110 22.41 0.28 -36.41
N THR A 111 21.35 0.21 -37.22
CA THR A 111 21.17 1.07 -38.40
C THR A 111 21.04 2.54 -38.03
N LEU A 112 20.26 2.87 -36.99
CA LEU A 112 20.15 4.24 -36.47
C LEU A 112 21.50 4.78 -35.99
N LYS A 113 22.27 3.95 -35.27
CA LYS A 113 23.62 4.30 -34.84
C LYS A 113 24.57 4.52 -36.04
N ALA A 114 24.43 3.72 -37.10
CA ALA A 114 25.21 3.88 -38.34
C ALA A 114 24.84 5.17 -39.10
N MET A 115 23.59 5.65 -39.00
CA MET A 115 23.16 6.96 -39.50
C MET A 115 23.63 8.16 -38.65
N GLY A 116 24.36 7.90 -37.56
CA GLY A 116 24.96 8.95 -36.73
C GLY A 116 24.18 9.30 -35.46
N LEU A 117 23.16 8.52 -35.07
CA LEU A 117 22.48 8.76 -33.79
C LEU A 117 23.46 8.61 -32.61
N GLY A 118 23.56 9.66 -31.80
CA GLY A 118 24.35 9.63 -30.57
C GLY A 118 23.80 8.65 -29.54
N ARG A 119 24.71 8.04 -28.76
CA ARG A 119 24.39 7.09 -27.67
C ARG A 119 23.33 7.63 -26.70
N ARG A 120 23.32 8.94 -26.45
CA ARG A 120 22.33 9.61 -25.57
C ARG A 120 20.93 9.62 -26.18
N ALA A 121 20.80 9.86 -27.48
CA ALA A 121 19.50 9.87 -28.17
C ALA A 121 18.85 8.48 -28.16
N LEU A 122 19.64 7.42 -28.36
CA LEU A 122 19.16 6.03 -28.28
C LEU A 122 18.65 5.69 -26.86
N ILE A 123 19.38 6.11 -25.82
CA ILE A 123 18.96 5.89 -24.43
C ILE A 123 17.68 6.67 -24.10
N GLN A 124 17.57 7.92 -24.55
CA GLN A 124 16.37 8.74 -24.33
C GLN A 124 15.14 8.14 -25.03
N MET A 125 15.30 7.62 -26.25
CA MET A 125 14.22 6.98 -26.98
C MET A 125 13.69 5.74 -26.24
N VAL A 126 14.60 4.88 -25.75
CA VAL A 126 14.22 3.68 -24.99
C VAL A 126 13.58 4.05 -23.65
N LEU A 127 14.10 5.06 -22.95
CA LEU A 127 13.51 5.55 -21.70
C LEU A 127 12.10 6.11 -21.91
N LEU A 128 11.87 6.84 -23.01
CA LEU A 128 10.56 7.39 -23.33
C LEU A 128 9.55 6.29 -23.66
N GLN A 129 9.96 5.28 -24.44
CA GLN A 129 9.14 4.09 -24.69
C GLN A 129 8.80 3.35 -23.39
N ALA A 130 9.80 3.13 -22.53
CA ALA A 130 9.60 2.45 -21.26
C ALA A 130 8.69 3.23 -20.31
N GLY A 131 8.87 4.55 -20.24
CA GLY A 131 8.00 5.44 -19.47
C GLY A 131 6.56 5.43 -19.97
N PHE A 132 6.35 5.45 -21.29
CA PHE A 132 5.00 5.38 -21.87
C PHE A 132 4.31 4.05 -21.54
N VAL A 133 5.00 2.92 -21.72
CA VAL A 133 4.48 1.59 -21.36
C VAL A 133 4.17 1.50 -19.87
N GLY A 134 5.07 2.01 -19.02
CA GLY A 134 4.86 2.05 -17.57
C GLY A 134 3.65 2.89 -17.17
N LEU A 135 3.44 4.05 -17.83
CA LEU A 135 2.31 4.94 -17.57
C LEU A 135 0.98 4.32 -17.99
N VAL A 136 0.94 3.68 -19.17
CA VAL A 136 -0.25 2.94 -19.63
C VAL A 136 -0.53 1.75 -18.70
N GLY A 137 0.49 0.98 -18.33
CA GLY A 137 0.34 -0.14 -17.41
C GLY A 137 -0.17 0.28 -16.02
N TRP A 138 0.37 1.37 -15.48
CA TRP A 138 -0.11 1.94 -14.22
C TRP A 138 -1.54 2.45 -14.33
N GLY A 139 -1.88 3.14 -15.44
CA GLY A 139 -3.24 3.63 -15.69
C GLY A 139 -4.27 2.50 -15.73
N ILE A 140 -3.94 1.40 -16.42
CA ILE A 140 -4.79 0.20 -16.46
C ILE A 140 -4.89 -0.44 -15.07
N GLY A 141 -3.77 -0.59 -14.35
CA GLY A 141 -3.78 -1.17 -13.00
C GLY A 141 -4.58 -0.35 -11.99
N ALA A 142 -4.40 0.97 -12.01
CA ALA A 142 -5.16 1.91 -11.17
C ALA A 142 -6.65 1.92 -11.54
N GLY A 143 -6.96 1.91 -12.84
CA GLY A 143 -8.34 1.83 -13.34
C GLY A 143 -9.02 0.52 -12.96
N ALA A 144 -8.33 -0.61 -13.08
CA ALA A 144 -8.84 -1.91 -12.64
C ALA A 144 -9.07 -1.94 -11.13
N GLY A 145 -8.16 -1.36 -10.32
CA GLY A 145 -8.37 -1.20 -8.88
C GLY A 145 -9.60 -0.36 -8.56
N ALA A 146 -9.79 0.75 -9.27
CA ALA A 146 -10.97 1.61 -9.12
C ALA A 146 -12.27 0.88 -9.49
N ALA A 147 -12.28 0.16 -10.61
CA ALA A 147 -13.42 -0.64 -11.03
C ALA A 147 -13.74 -1.74 -10.00
N PHE A 148 -12.72 -2.40 -9.44
CA PHE A 148 -12.91 -3.39 -8.38
C PHE A 148 -13.58 -2.78 -7.14
N GLY A 149 -13.23 -1.55 -6.79
CA GLY A 149 -13.88 -0.79 -5.72
C GLY A 149 -15.34 -0.44 -5.99
N LEU A 150 -15.72 -0.25 -7.26
CA LEU A 150 -17.11 0.02 -7.67
C LEU A 150 -17.97 -1.25 -7.71
N VAL A 151 -17.35 -2.40 -8.02
CA VAL A 151 -18.03 -3.72 -8.08
C VAL A 151 -18.21 -4.32 -6.68
N LEU A 152 -17.38 -3.93 -5.70
CA LEU A 152 -17.56 -4.31 -4.31
C LEU A 152 -18.86 -3.71 -3.76
N ASP A 153 -19.81 -4.57 -3.41
CA ASP A 153 -21.08 -4.19 -2.79
C ASP A 153 -20.82 -3.28 -1.57
N PRO A 154 -21.50 -2.12 -1.42
CA PRO A 154 -21.43 -1.28 -0.23
C PRO A 154 -21.69 -2.00 1.10
N ARG A 155 -22.29 -3.21 1.04
CA ARG A 155 -22.53 -4.08 2.20
C ARG A 155 -21.37 -5.02 2.54
N SER A 156 -20.32 -5.05 1.72
CA SER A 156 -19.12 -5.85 1.99
C SER A 156 -18.39 -5.29 3.22
N PRO A 157 -17.98 -6.16 4.18
CA PRO A 157 -17.22 -5.73 5.36
C PRO A 157 -15.82 -5.20 5.03
N ILE A 158 -15.38 -5.23 3.77
CA ILE A 158 -14.08 -4.72 3.35
C ILE A 158 -14.23 -3.27 2.92
N ALA A 159 -13.79 -2.34 3.78
CA ALA A 159 -13.72 -0.92 3.45
C ALA A 159 -12.62 -0.66 2.41
N TYR A 160 -12.91 -0.90 1.13
CA TYR A 160 -12.00 -0.58 0.04
C TYR A 160 -11.97 0.94 -0.17
N LYS A 161 -10.87 1.57 0.26
CA LYS A 161 -10.64 3.00 0.04
C LYS A 161 -9.39 3.19 -0.82
N LEU A 162 -9.61 3.57 -2.08
CA LEU A 162 -8.56 4.13 -2.92
C LEU A 162 -8.25 5.56 -2.45
N SER A 163 -7.32 5.68 -1.50
CA SER A 163 -6.77 6.96 -1.11
C SER A 163 -5.86 7.51 -2.20
N ALA A 164 -5.87 8.84 -2.41
CA ALA A 164 -4.91 9.52 -3.28
C ALA A 164 -3.45 9.21 -2.87
N GLY A 165 -3.19 8.98 -1.58
CA GLY A 165 -1.87 8.55 -1.11
C GLY A 165 -1.46 7.17 -1.63
N LEU A 166 -2.40 6.23 -1.73
CA LEU A 166 -2.11 4.88 -2.24
C LEU A 166 -1.82 4.90 -3.76
N LEU A 167 -2.53 5.74 -4.51
CA LEU A 167 -2.24 6.00 -5.92
C LEU A 167 -0.88 6.66 -6.10
N GLY A 168 -0.51 7.60 -5.23
CA GLY A 168 0.82 8.21 -5.23
C GLY A 168 1.94 7.19 -4.97
N VAL A 169 1.74 6.31 -3.99
CA VAL A 169 2.70 5.23 -3.68
C VAL A 169 2.83 4.25 -4.84
N SER A 170 1.72 3.82 -5.46
CA SER A 170 1.76 2.90 -6.59
C SER A 170 2.41 3.52 -7.84
N PHE A 171 2.18 4.82 -8.06
CA PHE A 171 2.86 5.58 -9.12
C PHE A 171 4.36 5.66 -8.87
N GLY A 172 4.77 5.99 -7.64
CA GLY A 172 6.18 5.97 -7.24
C GLY A 172 6.83 4.60 -7.45
N LEU A 173 6.11 3.53 -7.09
CA LEU A 173 6.56 2.16 -7.32
C LEU A 173 6.78 1.89 -8.81
N MET A 174 5.82 2.28 -9.67
CA MET A 174 5.95 2.15 -11.12
C MET A 174 7.17 2.91 -11.67
N VAL A 175 7.40 4.15 -11.22
CA VAL A 175 8.57 4.92 -11.66
C VAL A 175 9.85 4.19 -11.27
N VAL A 176 9.92 3.67 -10.05
CA VAL A 176 11.08 2.89 -9.58
C VAL A 176 11.27 1.63 -10.44
N THR A 177 10.21 0.87 -10.74
CA THR A 177 10.34 -0.35 -11.55
C THR A 177 10.78 -0.05 -12.99
N VAL A 178 10.26 1.00 -13.62
CA VAL A 178 10.66 1.43 -14.97
C VAL A 178 12.13 1.88 -14.98
N LEU A 179 12.55 2.67 -14.00
CA LEU A 179 13.94 3.12 -13.88
C LEU A 179 14.91 1.95 -13.67
N LEU A 180 14.54 0.98 -12.81
CA LEU A 180 15.33 -0.23 -12.59
C LEU A 180 15.42 -1.09 -13.86
N ALA A 181 14.30 -1.31 -14.54
CA ALA A 181 14.27 -2.07 -15.80
C ALA A 181 15.12 -1.39 -16.88
N ALA A 182 15.00 -0.07 -17.04
CA ALA A 182 15.80 0.70 -17.97
C ALA A 182 17.29 0.68 -17.62
N PHE A 183 17.64 0.77 -16.33
CA PHE A 183 19.03 0.67 -15.89
C PHE A 183 19.64 -0.70 -16.21
N VAL A 184 18.90 -1.79 -16.00
CA VAL A 184 19.31 -3.15 -16.38
C VAL A 184 19.48 -3.27 -17.89
N ALA A 185 18.53 -2.75 -18.68
CA ALA A 185 18.60 -2.75 -20.13
C ALA A 185 19.83 -1.96 -20.64
N VAL A 186 20.07 -0.75 -20.12
CA VAL A 186 21.21 0.09 -20.51
C VAL A 186 22.54 -0.56 -20.12
N ARG A 187 22.67 -1.08 -18.89
CA ARG A 187 23.90 -1.81 -18.49
C ARG A 187 24.16 -3.01 -19.39
N ARG A 188 23.10 -3.70 -19.83
CA ARG A 188 23.26 -4.87 -20.70
C ARG A 188 23.59 -4.45 -22.13
N VAL A 189 22.94 -3.45 -22.72
CA VAL A 189 23.29 -2.91 -24.05
C VAL A 189 24.76 -2.47 -24.11
N LEU A 190 25.31 -1.99 -22.98
CA LEU A 190 26.73 -1.63 -22.86
C LEU A 190 27.66 -2.83 -22.61
N ARG A 191 27.11 -3.96 -22.18
CA ARG A 191 27.79 -5.26 -22.04
C ARG A 191 27.50 -6.22 -23.21
N ILE A 192 26.68 -5.84 -24.19
CA ILE A 192 26.63 -6.56 -25.46
C ILE A 192 27.95 -6.22 -26.15
N GLU A 193 28.93 -7.07 -25.87
CA GLU A 193 30.20 -7.07 -26.55
C GLU A 193 29.92 -7.17 -28.06
N PRO A 194 30.56 -6.34 -28.89
CA PRO A 194 30.37 -6.30 -30.35
C PRO A 194 30.80 -7.60 -31.07
N ALA A 195 31.10 -8.68 -30.34
CA ALA A 195 31.54 -9.96 -30.85
C ALA A 195 30.40 -10.86 -31.38
N LEU A 196 29.13 -10.58 -31.04
CA LEU A 196 27.99 -11.42 -31.48
C LEU A 196 27.44 -11.05 -32.87
N VAL A 197 28.00 -10.03 -33.53
CA VAL A 197 27.59 -9.58 -34.88
C VAL A 197 28.45 -10.23 -35.99
N PHE A 198 29.43 -11.07 -35.65
CA PHE A 198 30.28 -11.79 -36.61
C PHE A 198 29.97 -13.30 -36.72
N ARG A 199 28.70 -13.70 -36.67
CA ARG A 199 28.29 -15.03 -37.12
C ARG A 199 26.95 -15.03 -37.83
#